data_AF-A0A8K0AEE5-F1
#
_entry.id   AF-A0A8K0AEE5-F1
#
_cell.length_a   1.000
_cell.length_b   1.000
_cell.length_c   1.000
_cell.angle_alpha   90.00
_cell.angle_beta   90.00
_cell.angle_gamma   90.00
#
_symmetry.space_group_name_H-M   'P 1'
#
loop_
_entity.id
_entity.type
_entity.pdbx_description
1 polymer ?
#
loop_
_entity_poly.entity_id
_entity_poly.type
_entity_poly.pdbx_seq_one_letter_code
_entity_poly.pdbx_strand_id
1 'polypeptide(L)'
;MDPLHRQVILDCYDDVVRDMDPALVLRYSTVNWGDGDPGFIRAKTKNEGRFTGAKALLDILLDLPYDGFDDFVQNLRDVPYDHLVKQLLETRARLHTAVEKGRIKKKNLGWRPHEIRRWRLNRIGALSILLTSLIICIWIFTGQYGTKRRETPLLDVFPRRLKTFVGREDALNRIDACLEQNQTCLIKGLGGVGKTSLAIEYGHRRAGRYPGGVFWVRNHAYPSDF
;
A
#
# COMPACT_ATOMS: atom_id res chain seq x y z
N MET A 1 15.78 -23.95 14.52
CA MET A 1 16.62 -23.76 15.71
C MET A 1 15.91 -22.95 16.81
N ASP A 2 16.07 -23.31 18.09
CA ASP A 2 15.54 -22.55 19.23
C ASP A 2 16.11 -21.11 19.26
N PRO A 3 15.31 -20.07 19.56
CA PRO A 3 15.78 -18.68 19.57
C PRO A 3 16.96 -18.42 20.50
N LEU A 4 17.06 -19.15 21.61
CA LEU A 4 18.18 -19.05 22.55
C LEU A 4 19.44 -19.63 21.92
N HIS A 5 19.39 -20.84 21.36
CA HIS A 5 20.54 -21.46 20.67
C HIS A 5 20.98 -20.64 19.46
N ARG A 6 20.02 -20.10 18.70
CA ARG A 6 20.31 -19.17 17.59
C ARG A 6 21.07 -17.95 18.11
N GLN A 7 20.66 -17.35 19.24
CA GLN A 7 21.38 -16.23 19.82
C GLN A 7 22.79 -16.60 20.29
N VAL A 8 22.98 -17.78 20.88
CA VAL A 8 24.31 -18.25 21.31
C VAL A 8 25.28 -18.27 20.13
N ILE A 9 24.85 -18.84 18.99
CA ILE A 9 25.69 -18.89 17.78
C ILE A 9 25.96 -17.47 17.26
N LEU A 10 24.98 -16.57 17.30
CA LEU A 10 25.16 -15.18 16.86
C LEU A 10 26.12 -14.39 17.76
N ASP A 11 26.08 -14.61 19.08
CA ASP A 11 26.96 -13.93 20.04
C ASP A 11 28.41 -14.43 19.92
N CYS A 12 28.61 -15.71 19.57
CA CYS A 12 29.92 -16.31 19.35
C CYS A 12 30.36 -16.32 17.88
N TYR A 13 29.60 -15.69 16.97
CA TYR A 13 29.74 -15.88 15.53
C TYR A 13 31.15 -15.55 15.03
N ASP A 14 31.67 -14.37 15.40
CA ASP A 14 32.97 -13.90 14.91
C ASP A 14 34.13 -14.73 15.46
N ASP A 15 34.06 -15.19 16.71
CA ASP A 15 35.09 -16.05 17.31
C ASP A 15 35.10 -17.43 16.66
N VAL A 16 33.92 -18.01 16.42
CA VAL A 16 33.81 -19.29 15.71
C VAL A 16 34.30 -19.14 14.27
N VAL A 17 33.94 -18.07 13.55
CA VAL A 17 34.43 -17.82 12.19
C VAL A 17 35.94 -17.66 12.14
N ARG A 18 36.55 -17.03 13.16
CA ARG A 18 37.99 -16.78 13.22
C ARG A 18 38.79 -18.06 13.49
N ASP A 19 38.32 -18.91 14.40
CA ASP A 19 39.13 -19.99 14.96
C ASP A 19 38.76 -21.38 14.38
N MET A 20 37.54 -21.56 13.85
CA MET A 20 37.05 -22.84 13.32
C MET A 20 37.50 -23.10 11.88
N ASP A 21 38.02 -24.30 11.63
CA ASP A 21 38.18 -24.85 10.28
C ASP A 21 36.92 -25.63 9.89
N PRO A 22 36.13 -25.15 8.91
CA PRO A 22 34.91 -25.82 8.49
C PRO A 22 35.18 -27.22 7.92
N ALA A 23 36.36 -27.48 7.35
CA ALA A 23 36.66 -28.79 6.77
C ALA A 23 36.81 -29.87 7.85
N LEU A 24 37.37 -29.52 9.02
CA LEU A 24 37.49 -30.44 10.15
C LEU A 24 36.13 -30.71 10.78
N VAL A 25 35.32 -29.67 10.99
CA VAL A 25 33.98 -29.82 11.57
C VAL A 25 33.07 -30.66 10.67
N LEU A 26 33.10 -30.44 9.34
CA LEU A 26 32.30 -31.21 8.39
C LEU A 26 32.76 -32.67 8.27
N ARG A 27 34.05 -32.95 8.48
CA ARG A 27 34.60 -34.31 8.36
C ARG A 27 34.02 -35.27 9.41
N TYR A 28 33.73 -34.75 10.59
CA TYR A 28 33.20 -35.52 11.72
C TYR A 28 31.74 -35.18 12.03
N SER A 29 31.10 -34.38 11.18
CA SER A 29 29.75 -33.90 11.46
C SER A 29 28.70 -34.98 11.30
N THR A 30 27.88 -35.15 12.33
CA THR A 30 26.63 -35.94 12.29
C THR A 30 25.42 -35.13 11.82
N VAL A 31 25.53 -33.80 11.72
CA VAL A 31 24.47 -32.90 11.24
C VAL A 31 24.16 -33.19 9.77
N ASN A 32 22.88 -33.31 9.43
CA ASN A 32 22.42 -33.39 8.05
C ASN A 32 22.37 -31.97 7.45
N TRP A 33 23.46 -31.57 6.79
CA TRP A 33 23.61 -30.25 6.18
C TRP A 33 22.75 -30.01 4.91
N GLY A 34 21.92 -30.98 4.49
CA GLY A 34 21.05 -30.88 3.31
C GLY A 34 21.82 -30.73 1.99
N ASP A 35 21.25 -30.00 1.02
CA ASP A 35 21.89 -29.67 -0.27
C ASP A 35 23.10 -28.72 -0.13
N GLY A 36 23.42 -28.28 1.08
CA GLY A 36 24.64 -27.57 1.44
C GLY A 36 25.84 -28.51 1.49
N ASP A 37 26.21 -29.07 0.33
CA ASP A 37 27.30 -30.02 0.18
C ASP A 37 28.60 -29.53 0.88
N PRO A 38 29.30 -30.38 1.67
CA PRO A 38 30.67 -30.12 2.10
C PRO A 38 31.59 -29.65 0.96
N GLY A 39 31.31 -30.08 -0.28
CA GLY A 39 31.94 -29.57 -1.50
C GLY A 39 31.71 -28.08 -1.77
N PHE A 40 30.50 -27.57 -1.57
CA PHE A 40 30.19 -26.13 -1.69
C PHE A 40 30.97 -25.29 -0.68
N ILE A 41 30.99 -25.71 0.59
CA ILE A 41 31.72 -25.00 1.65
C ILE A 41 33.23 -25.03 1.36
N ARG A 42 33.77 -26.17 0.93
CA ARG A 42 35.19 -26.30 0.52
C ARG A 42 35.54 -25.41 -0.67
N ALA A 43 34.69 -25.36 -1.69
CA ALA A 43 34.88 -24.51 -2.86
C ALA A 43 34.90 -23.03 -2.47
N LYS A 44 34.00 -22.63 -1.57
CA LYS A 44 33.91 -21.25 -1.08
C LYS A 44 35.15 -20.83 -0.28
N THR A 45 35.65 -21.68 0.62
CA THR A 45 36.90 -21.42 1.36
C THR A 45 38.09 -21.21 0.42
N LYS A 46 38.17 -22.01 -0.66
CA LYS A 46 39.28 -21.94 -1.63
C LYS A 46 39.26 -20.65 -2.46
N ASN A 47 38.07 -20.17 -2.82
CA ASN A 47 37.91 -19.07 -3.76
C ASN A 47 37.74 -17.69 -3.09
N GLU A 48 37.15 -17.63 -1.89
CA GLU A 48 36.70 -16.38 -1.27
C GLU A 48 37.40 -16.04 0.05
N GLY A 49 38.38 -16.85 0.46
CA GLY A 49 39.24 -16.59 1.62
C GLY A 49 38.96 -17.47 2.85
N ARG A 50 39.89 -17.40 3.81
CA ARG A 50 39.99 -18.32 4.96
C ARG A 50 38.74 -18.37 5.84
N PHE A 51 38.05 -17.24 6.02
CA PHE A 51 36.90 -17.12 6.93
C PHE A 51 35.57 -17.45 6.24
N THR A 52 35.54 -17.50 4.91
CA THR A 52 34.29 -17.53 4.16
C THR A 52 33.60 -18.89 4.21
N GLY A 53 34.37 -19.97 4.34
CA GLY A 53 33.83 -21.31 4.59
C GLY A 53 33.17 -21.45 5.95
N ALA A 54 33.85 -20.97 7.01
CA ALA A 54 33.31 -20.99 8.37
C ALA A 54 32.02 -20.18 8.46
N LYS A 55 32.00 -19.00 7.81
CA LYS A 55 30.82 -18.15 7.68
C LYS A 55 29.66 -18.87 7.00
N ALA A 56 29.92 -19.52 5.86
CA ALA A 56 28.89 -20.25 5.12
C ALA A 56 28.35 -21.45 5.92
N LEU A 57 29.21 -22.16 6.64
CA LEU A 57 28.80 -23.26 7.51
C LEU A 57 27.85 -22.76 8.61
N LEU A 58 28.19 -21.68 9.31
CA LEU A 58 27.32 -21.10 10.33
C LEU A 58 26.02 -20.55 9.75
N ASP A 59 26.07 -19.98 8.54
CA ASP A 59 24.86 -19.51 7.86
C ASP A 59 23.90 -20.68 7.57
N ILE A 60 24.41 -21.83 7.09
CA ILE A 60 23.60 -23.05 6.89
C ILE A 60 23.09 -23.58 8.23
N LEU A 61 23.93 -23.63 9.27
CA LEU A 61 23.55 -24.10 10.62
C LEU A 61 22.35 -23.30 11.18
N LEU A 62 22.38 -21.98 10.99
CA LEU A 62 21.32 -21.08 11.46
C LEU A 62 20.01 -21.22 10.68
N ASP A 63 20.07 -21.75 9.46
CA ASP A 63 18.94 -21.92 8.54
C ASP A 63 18.40 -23.37 8.51
N LEU A 64 18.96 -24.28 9.34
CA LEU A 64 18.48 -25.66 9.44
C LEU A 64 17.00 -25.73 9.87
N PRO A 65 16.22 -26.70 9.33
CA PRO A 65 14.81 -26.86 9.66
C PRO A 65 14.58 -27.38 11.09
N TYR A 66 15.63 -27.87 11.76
CA TYR A 66 15.60 -28.36 13.13
C TYR A 66 16.60 -27.60 14.01
N ASP A 67 16.78 -28.04 15.26
CA ASP A 67 17.78 -27.47 16.16
C ASP A 67 19.06 -28.32 16.15
N GLY A 68 20.04 -27.91 15.35
CA GLY A 68 21.33 -28.59 15.25
C GLY A 68 22.38 -28.08 16.24
N PHE A 69 22.01 -27.31 17.26
CA PHE A 69 22.97 -26.69 18.18
C PHE A 69 23.82 -27.72 18.92
N ASP A 70 23.17 -28.69 19.58
CA ASP A 70 23.87 -29.67 20.40
C ASP A 70 24.75 -30.60 19.54
N ASP A 71 24.29 -30.97 18.34
CA ASP A 71 25.09 -31.72 17.36
C ASP A 71 26.33 -30.92 16.92
N PHE A 72 26.16 -29.63 16.64
CA PHE A 72 27.28 -28.75 16.29
C PHE A 72 28.29 -28.63 17.43
N VAL A 73 27.83 -28.47 18.67
CA VAL A 73 28.70 -28.44 19.86
C VAL A 73 29.43 -29.78 20.02
N GLN A 74 28.77 -30.90 19.74
CA GLN A 74 29.41 -32.21 19.79
C GLN A 74 30.50 -32.35 18.71
N ASN A 75 30.25 -31.92 17.48
CA ASN A 75 31.26 -31.92 16.43
C ASN A 75 32.48 -31.06 16.78
N LEU A 76 32.28 -29.94 17.49
CA LEU A 76 33.39 -29.11 17.98
C LEU A 76 34.18 -29.77 19.12
N ARG A 77 33.59 -30.71 19.88
CA ARG A 77 34.30 -31.51 20.89
C ARG A 77 35.13 -32.62 20.27
N ASP A 78 34.67 -33.16 19.14
CA ASP A 78 35.38 -34.21 18.41
C ASP A 78 36.63 -33.68 17.66
N VAL A 79 36.82 -32.36 17.68
CA VAL A 79 37.94 -31.60 17.11
C VAL A 79 38.57 -30.77 18.24
N PRO A 80 39.86 -30.37 18.21
CA PRO A 80 40.49 -29.59 19.30
C PRO A 80 40.00 -28.12 19.38
N TYR A 81 38.70 -27.91 19.58
CA TYR A 81 38.05 -26.60 19.75
C TYR A 81 37.38 -26.45 21.13
N ASP A 82 38.02 -26.97 22.19
CA ASP A 82 37.52 -26.91 23.57
C ASP A 82 37.19 -25.48 24.02
N HIS A 83 37.94 -24.49 23.56
CA HIS A 83 37.70 -23.09 23.89
C HIS A 83 36.38 -22.58 23.30
N LEU A 84 36.06 -22.93 22.04
CA LEU A 84 34.79 -22.57 21.40
C LEU A 84 33.62 -23.29 22.06
N VAL A 85 33.77 -24.58 22.37
CA VAL A 85 32.76 -25.36 23.10
C VAL A 85 32.44 -24.71 24.43
N LYS A 86 33.47 -24.38 25.21
CA LYS A 86 33.32 -23.70 26.50
C LYS A 86 32.59 -22.36 26.34
N GLN A 87 33.00 -21.54 25.37
CA GLN A 87 32.40 -20.24 25.12
C GLN A 87 30.91 -20.34 24.72
N LEU A 88 30.55 -21.31 23.87
CA LEU A 88 29.17 -21.57 23.47
C LEU A 88 28.31 -22.01 24.66
N LEU A 89 28.80 -22.92 25.50
CA LEU A 89 28.06 -23.41 26.67
C LEU A 89 27.92 -22.35 27.76
N GLU A 90 28.95 -21.55 28.02
CA GLU A 90 28.88 -20.42 28.96
C GLU A 90 27.88 -19.37 28.50
N THR A 91 27.89 -19.05 27.20
CA THR A 91 26.93 -18.11 26.60
C THR A 91 25.51 -18.65 26.69
N ARG A 92 25.29 -19.94 26.41
CA ARG A 92 23.99 -20.62 26.58
C ARG A 92 23.49 -20.51 28.01
N ALA A 93 24.33 -20.84 29.00
CA ALA A 93 23.98 -20.78 30.41
C ALA A 93 23.62 -19.34 30.83
N ARG A 94 24.42 -18.35 30.42
CA ARG A 94 24.17 -16.93 30.68
C ARG A 94 22.84 -16.46 30.12
N LEU A 95 22.54 -16.81 28.86
CA LEU A 95 21.27 -16.44 28.21
C LEU A 95 20.08 -17.14 28.86
N HIS A 96 20.22 -18.42 29.21
CA HIS A 96 19.18 -19.18 29.91
C HIS A 96 18.80 -18.51 31.23
N THR A 97 19.81 -18.21 32.07
CA THR A 97 19.59 -17.51 33.34
C THR A 97 18.97 -16.11 33.14
N ALA A 98 19.33 -15.40 32.07
CA ALA A 98 18.75 -14.08 31.78
C ALA A 98 17.27 -14.17 31.36
N VAL A 99 16.89 -15.22 30.64
CA VAL A 99 15.51 -15.49 30.24
C VAL A 99 14.68 -15.93 31.45
N GLU A 100 15.18 -16.84 32.28
CA GLU A 100 14.50 -17.31 33.50
C GLU A 100 14.25 -16.18 34.48
N LYS A 101 15.23 -15.28 34.66
CA LYS A 101 15.10 -14.08 35.50
C LYS A 101 14.22 -12.99 34.89
N GLY A 102 13.64 -13.22 33.71
CA GLY A 102 12.78 -12.25 33.02
C GLY A 102 13.49 -11.00 32.51
N ARG A 103 14.83 -10.96 32.53
CA ARG A 103 15.62 -9.80 32.05
C ARG A 103 15.53 -9.65 30.54
N ILE A 104 15.40 -10.78 29.82
CA ILE A 104 15.29 -10.82 28.36
C ILE A 104 14.10 -11.69 27.97
N LYS A 105 13.28 -11.22 27.03
CA LYS A 105 12.17 -12.01 26.48
C LYS A 105 12.71 -12.96 25.42
N LYS A 106 12.47 -14.27 25.56
CA LYS A 106 12.91 -15.31 24.61
C LYS A 106 12.57 -15.00 23.15
N LYS A 107 11.40 -14.40 22.89
CA LYS A 107 10.96 -13.99 21.53
C LYS A 107 11.84 -12.94 20.83
N ASN A 108 12.66 -12.21 21.59
CA ASN A 108 13.56 -11.18 21.06
C ASN A 108 14.97 -11.74 20.78
N LEU A 109 15.20 -13.03 21.05
CA LEU A 109 16.49 -13.69 20.82
C LEU A 109 16.57 -14.27 19.42
N GLY A 110 17.80 -14.44 18.93
CA GLY A 110 18.07 -15.09 17.67
C GLY A 110 17.65 -14.23 16.50
N TRP A 111 17.98 -12.94 16.48
CA TRP A 111 17.77 -12.07 15.32
C TRP A 111 19.11 -11.53 14.84
N ARG A 112 19.39 -11.62 13.53
CA ARG A 112 20.58 -10.94 12.98
C ARG A 112 20.34 -9.42 12.95
N PRO A 113 21.37 -8.59 13.14
CA PRO A 113 21.22 -7.13 13.09
C PRO A 113 20.52 -6.62 11.81
N HIS A 114 20.79 -7.25 10.66
CA HIS A 114 20.16 -6.89 9.40
C HIS A 114 18.71 -7.41 9.25
N GLU A 115 18.34 -8.51 9.91
CA GLU A 115 16.95 -9.00 9.96
C GLU A 115 16.05 -8.02 10.73
N ILE A 116 16.56 -7.45 11.83
CA ILE A 116 15.86 -6.40 12.60
C ILE A 116 15.65 -5.16 11.73
N ARG A 117 16.67 -4.77 10.96
CA ARG A 117 16.59 -3.63 10.03
C ARG A 117 15.58 -3.90 8.90
N ARG A 118 15.59 -5.09 8.30
CA ARG A 118 14.60 -5.51 7.27
C ARG A 118 13.19 -5.53 7.84
N TRP A 119 13.00 -6.04 9.05
CA TRP A 119 11.70 -6.07 9.72
C TRP A 119 11.19 -4.64 10.02
N ARG A 120 12.04 -3.74 10.53
CA ARG A 120 11.69 -2.33 10.75
C ARG A 120 11.33 -1.63 9.43
N LEU A 121 12.14 -1.83 8.38
CA LEU A 121 11.90 -1.26 7.05
C LEU A 121 10.59 -1.77 6.43
N ASN A 122 10.29 -3.06 6.54
CA ASN A 122 9.03 -3.62 6.02
C ASN A 122 7.81 -3.11 6.79
N ARG A 123 7.92 -2.90 8.12
CA ARG A 123 6.83 -2.29 8.91
C ARG A 123 6.59 -0.83 8.54
N ILE A 124 7.66 -0.06 8.35
CA ILE A 124 7.58 1.34 7.92
C ILE A 124 7.05 1.43 6.48
N GLY A 125 7.51 0.54 5.59
CA GLY A 125 7.03 0.44 4.22
C GLY A 125 5.54 0.09 4.14
N ALA A 126 5.06 -0.86 4.94
CA ALA A 126 3.64 -1.20 4.99
C ALA A 126 2.77 -0.03 5.50
N LEU A 127 3.22 0.69 6.53
CA LEU A 127 2.57 1.92 7.01
C LEU A 127 2.57 3.01 5.94
N SER A 128 3.65 3.16 5.19
CA SER A 128 3.75 4.10 4.08
C SER A 128 2.75 3.78 2.97
N ILE A 129 2.59 2.50 2.59
CA ILE A 129 1.62 2.06 1.58
C ILE A 129 0.19 2.36 2.03
N LEU A 130 -0.13 2.06 3.30
CA LEU A 130 -1.45 2.34 3.87
C LEU A 130 -1.74 3.85 3.94
N LEU A 131 -0.76 4.68 4.31
CA LEU A 131 -0.87 6.13 4.30
C LEU A 131 -1.08 6.69 2.89
N THR A 132 -0.31 6.21 1.91
CA THR A 132 -0.52 6.64 0.50
C THR A 132 -1.89 6.22 -0.01
N SER A 133 -2.36 5.01 0.33
CA SER A 133 -3.70 4.54 -0.03
C SER A 133 -4.79 5.38 0.63
N LEU A 134 -4.63 5.74 1.91
CA LEU A 134 -5.56 6.59 2.63
C LEU A 134 -5.62 7.99 2.00
N ILE A 135 -4.47 8.58 1.66
CA ILE A 135 -4.40 9.88 0.99
C ILE A 135 -5.11 9.81 -0.37
N ILE A 136 -4.88 8.77 -1.17
CA ILE A 136 -5.56 8.55 -2.45
C ILE A 136 -7.08 8.44 -2.23
N CYS A 137 -7.54 7.66 -1.25
CA CYS A 137 -8.95 7.55 -0.91
C CYS A 137 -9.55 8.88 -0.47
N ILE A 138 -8.85 9.65 0.37
CA ILE A 138 -9.28 11.00 0.78
C ILE A 138 -9.32 11.93 -0.42
N TRP A 139 -8.37 11.85 -1.36
CA TRP A 139 -8.34 12.68 -2.56
C TRP A 139 -9.49 12.35 -3.52
N ILE A 140 -9.80 11.06 -3.70
CA ILE A 140 -10.97 10.59 -4.47
C ILE A 140 -12.27 11.03 -3.78
N PHE A 141 -12.36 10.85 -2.47
CA PHE A 141 -13.55 11.18 -1.69
C PHE A 141 -13.79 12.70 -1.66
N THR A 142 -12.77 13.50 -1.36
CA THR A 142 -12.87 14.97 -1.38
C THR A 142 -13.05 15.53 -2.79
N GLY A 143 -12.50 14.89 -3.81
CA GLY A 143 -12.74 15.22 -5.22
C GLY A 143 -14.21 15.02 -5.66
N GLN A 144 -14.96 14.15 -4.99
CA GLN A 144 -16.38 13.88 -5.29
C GLN A 144 -17.36 14.87 -4.61
N TYR A 145 -16.96 15.57 -3.54
CA TYR A 145 -17.85 16.50 -2.82
C TYR A 145 -17.71 17.99 -3.22
N GLY A 146 -16.73 18.34 -4.06
CA GLY A 146 -16.32 19.73 -4.25
C GLY A 146 -16.65 20.42 -5.57
N THR A 147 -17.10 19.71 -6.61
CA THR A 147 -17.45 20.34 -7.89
C THR A 147 -18.80 19.87 -8.38
N LYS A 148 -19.84 20.52 -7.89
CA LYS A 148 -21.05 20.74 -8.68
C LYS A 148 -20.57 21.42 -9.96
N ARG A 149 -20.22 20.65 -11.00
CA ARG A 149 -19.97 21.19 -12.35
C ARG A 149 -21.19 22.08 -12.60
N ARG A 150 -20.97 23.39 -12.65
CA ARG A 150 -21.89 24.26 -13.38
C ARG A 150 -21.70 23.87 -14.84
N GLU A 151 -22.27 22.73 -15.21
CA GLU A 151 -22.61 22.46 -16.59
C GLU A 151 -23.52 23.63 -16.94
N THR A 152 -22.95 24.58 -17.65
CA THR A 152 -23.74 25.64 -18.26
C THR A 152 -24.68 24.85 -19.15
N PRO A 153 -25.99 24.84 -18.86
CA PRO A 153 -26.93 24.04 -19.64
C PRO A 153 -26.72 24.40 -21.11
N LEU A 154 -26.56 23.38 -21.95
CA LEU A 154 -26.28 23.51 -23.38
C LEU A 154 -27.37 24.37 -24.04
N LEU A 155 -27.16 25.69 -24.07
CA LEU A 155 -27.98 26.68 -24.78
C LEU A 155 -27.54 26.80 -26.24
N ASP A 156 -26.74 25.85 -26.75
CA ASP A 156 -26.10 25.93 -28.07
C ASP A 156 -27.12 26.02 -29.23
N VAL A 157 -28.32 25.48 -29.02
CA VAL A 157 -29.46 25.53 -29.98
C VAL A 157 -30.58 26.48 -29.52
N PHE A 158 -30.36 27.25 -28.45
CA PHE A 158 -31.37 28.15 -27.88
C PHE A 158 -31.28 29.56 -28.49
N PRO A 159 -32.41 30.24 -28.76
CA PRO A 159 -32.40 31.59 -29.31
C PRO A 159 -31.60 32.57 -28.44
N ARG A 160 -30.88 33.49 -29.09
CA ARG A 160 -30.11 34.52 -28.38
C ARG A 160 -31.00 35.36 -27.48
N ARG A 161 -30.49 35.68 -26.29
CA ARG A 161 -31.16 36.56 -25.33
C ARG A 161 -31.31 37.97 -25.91
N LEU A 162 -32.47 38.58 -25.70
CA LEU A 162 -32.73 39.96 -26.07
C LEU A 162 -32.02 40.90 -25.09
N LYS A 163 -31.18 41.82 -25.59
CA LYS A 163 -30.43 42.77 -24.75
C LYS A 163 -31.31 43.80 -24.04
N THR A 164 -32.51 44.05 -24.56
CA THR A 164 -33.43 45.10 -24.11
C THR A 164 -34.69 44.55 -23.41
N PHE A 165 -34.67 43.29 -22.96
CA PHE A 165 -35.80 42.73 -22.23
C PHE A 165 -35.91 43.37 -20.84
N VAL A 166 -37.07 43.95 -20.53
CA VAL A 166 -37.35 44.61 -19.24
C VAL A 166 -38.76 44.27 -18.73
N GLY A 167 -38.94 44.23 -17.40
CA GLY A 167 -40.24 43.96 -16.76
C GLY A 167 -40.72 42.51 -16.88
N ARG A 168 -42.02 42.28 -16.66
CA ARG A 168 -42.73 40.97 -16.74
C ARG A 168 -42.34 39.93 -15.68
N GLU A 169 -41.83 40.35 -14.52
CA GLU A 169 -41.49 39.43 -13.42
C GLU A 169 -42.71 38.64 -12.93
N ASP A 170 -43.89 39.25 -12.94
CA ASP A 170 -45.15 38.60 -12.64
C ASP A 170 -45.45 37.43 -13.58
N ALA A 171 -45.22 37.60 -14.89
CA ALA A 171 -45.41 36.56 -15.88
C ALA A 171 -44.34 35.46 -15.76
N LEU A 172 -43.07 35.83 -15.49
CA LEU A 172 -42.00 34.86 -15.24
C LEU A 172 -42.28 33.98 -14.01
N ASN A 173 -42.76 34.59 -12.92
CA ASN A 173 -43.13 33.86 -11.70
C ASN A 173 -44.31 32.91 -11.92
N ARG A 174 -45.27 33.27 -12.79
CA ARG A 174 -46.37 32.37 -13.17
C ARG A 174 -45.87 31.18 -14.01
N ILE A 175 -44.87 31.39 -14.86
CA ILE A 175 -44.23 30.30 -15.59
C ILE A 175 -43.48 29.38 -14.61
N ASP A 176 -42.73 29.94 -13.65
CA ASP A 176 -42.07 29.16 -12.59
C ASP A 176 -43.09 28.29 -11.83
N ALA A 177 -44.17 28.88 -11.31
CA ALA A 177 -45.19 28.15 -10.54
C ALA A 177 -45.86 27.02 -11.36
N CYS A 178 -46.05 27.22 -12.66
CA CYS A 178 -46.62 26.22 -13.55
C CYS A 178 -45.63 25.06 -13.81
N LEU A 179 -44.37 25.37 -14.10
CA LEU A 179 -43.35 24.36 -14.43
C LEU A 179 -42.86 23.60 -13.19
N GLU A 180 -42.89 24.21 -12.00
CA GLU A 180 -42.58 23.53 -10.73
C GLU A 180 -43.53 22.35 -10.43
N GLN A 181 -44.74 22.38 -10.99
CA GLN A 181 -45.71 21.28 -10.87
C GLN A 181 -45.52 20.19 -11.94
N ASN A 182 -44.41 20.21 -12.69
CA ASN A 182 -44.16 19.33 -13.85
C ASN A 182 -45.27 19.41 -14.93
N GLN A 183 -45.91 20.57 -15.07
CA GLN A 183 -47.00 20.79 -16.03
C GLN A 183 -46.53 21.51 -17.30
N THR A 184 -47.34 21.42 -18.37
CA THR A 184 -47.15 22.20 -19.60
C THR A 184 -47.66 23.62 -19.42
N CYS A 185 -46.78 24.62 -19.53
CA CYS A 185 -47.15 26.03 -19.47
C CYS A 185 -47.46 26.60 -20.86
N LEU A 186 -48.65 27.18 -21.05
CA LEU A 186 -49.08 27.77 -22.31
C LEU A 186 -49.17 29.30 -22.23
N ILE A 187 -48.29 29.99 -22.97
CA ILE A 187 -48.26 31.46 -23.02
C ILE A 187 -49.20 31.96 -24.14
N LYS A 188 -50.34 32.54 -23.77
CA LYS A 188 -51.34 33.12 -24.70
C LYS A 188 -51.33 34.65 -24.67
N GLY A 189 -51.77 35.27 -25.75
CA GLY A 189 -51.88 36.73 -25.88
C GLY A 189 -51.87 37.19 -27.33
N LEU A 190 -52.18 38.47 -27.55
CA LEU A 190 -52.26 39.09 -28.87
C LEU A 190 -50.96 38.97 -29.69
N GLY A 191 -51.07 39.11 -31.01
CA GLY A 191 -49.90 39.20 -31.91
C GLY A 191 -48.96 40.32 -31.47
N GLY A 192 -47.64 40.09 -31.56
CA GLY A 192 -46.64 41.11 -31.23
C GLY A 192 -46.41 41.44 -29.74
N VAL A 193 -47.22 40.91 -28.80
CA VAL A 193 -47.12 41.23 -27.36
C VAL A 193 -45.83 40.74 -26.64
N GLY A 194 -44.95 40.03 -27.36
CA GLY A 194 -43.66 39.58 -26.85
C GLY A 194 -43.66 38.20 -26.16
N LYS A 195 -44.61 37.31 -26.45
CA LYS A 195 -44.68 35.95 -25.86
C LYS A 195 -43.41 35.13 -26.09
N THR A 196 -42.90 35.15 -27.32
CA THR A 196 -41.66 34.46 -27.70
C THR A 196 -40.48 35.04 -26.94
N SER A 197 -40.40 36.37 -26.85
CA SER A 197 -39.38 37.08 -26.07
C SER A 197 -39.41 36.70 -24.59
N LEU A 198 -40.60 36.57 -24.00
CA LEU A 198 -40.79 36.13 -22.61
C LEU A 198 -40.31 34.69 -22.40
N ALA A 199 -40.65 33.77 -23.30
CA ALA A 199 -40.20 32.38 -23.22
C ALA A 199 -38.67 32.24 -23.36
N ILE A 200 -38.06 33.00 -24.27
CA ILE A 200 -36.60 33.05 -24.45
C ILE A 200 -35.94 33.57 -23.17
N GLU A 201 -36.44 34.69 -22.63
CA GLU A 201 -35.89 35.26 -21.41
C GLU A 201 -36.01 34.30 -20.21
N TYR A 202 -37.15 33.62 -20.07
CA TYR A 202 -37.33 32.61 -19.04
C TYR A 202 -36.28 31.50 -19.15
N GLY A 203 -36.08 30.96 -20.36
CA GLY A 203 -35.06 29.95 -20.63
C GLY A 203 -33.67 30.41 -20.22
N HIS A 204 -33.25 31.63 -20.57
CA HIS A 204 -31.95 32.17 -20.16
C HIS A 204 -31.82 32.37 -18.65
N ARG A 205 -32.86 32.88 -17.98
CA ARG A 205 -32.83 33.17 -16.53
C ARG A 205 -32.87 31.91 -15.67
N ARG A 206 -33.58 30.88 -16.12
CA ARG A 206 -33.86 29.66 -15.34
C ARG A 206 -33.15 28.42 -15.87
N ALA A 207 -32.30 28.53 -16.90
CA ALA A 207 -31.60 27.39 -17.50
C ALA A 207 -30.94 26.47 -16.46
N GLY A 208 -30.28 27.06 -15.45
CA GLY A 208 -29.59 26.31 -14.39
C GLY A 208 -30.49 25.49 -13.46
N ARG A 209 -31.82 25.64 -13.55
CA ARG A 209 -32.80 24.79 -12.85
C ARG A 209 -33.04 23.45 -13.57
N TYR A 210 -32.64 23.34 -14.82
CA TYR A 210 -32.90 22.16 -15.67
C TYR A 210 -31.57 21.45 -15.98
N PRO A 211 -31.11 20.49 -15.15
CA PRO A 211 -29.84 19.80 -15.37
C PRO A 211 -29.81 18.97 -16.66
N GLY A 212 -30.98 18.57 -17.17
CA GLY A 212 -31.13 17.90 -18.48
C GLY A 212 -31.02 18.83 -19.69
N GLY A 213 -30.83 20.14 -19.48
CA GLY A 213 -30.77 21.13 -20.56
C GLY A 213 -32.13 21.71 -20.95
N VAL A 214 -32.10 22.71 -21.84
CA VAL A 214 -33.29 23.41 -22.34
C VAL A 214 -33.24 23.44 -23.86
N PHE A 215 -34.28 22.94 -24.52
CA PHE A 215 -34.35 22.84 -25.99
C PHE A 215 -35.41 23.80 -26.55
N TRP A 216 -35.08 24.47 -27.65
CA TRP A 216 -36.02 25.35 -28.36
C TRP A 216 -36.50 24.70 -29.65
N VAL A 217 -37.79 24.37 -29.71
CA VAL A 217 -38.41 23.76 -30.89
C VAL A 217 -39.30 24.79 -31.56
N ARG A 218 -39.02 25.11 -32.83
CA ARG A 218 -39.90 25.96 -33.64
C ARG A 218 -40.90 25.08 -34.38
N ASN A 219 -42.18 25.29 -34.09
CA ASN A 219 -43.23 24.75 -34.94
C ASN A 219 -43.22 25.50 -36.27
N HIS A 220 -42.96 24.80 -37.38
CA HIS A 220 -43.17 25.34 -38.72
C HIS A 220 -44.59 24.93 -39.12
N ALA A 221 -45.47 25.92 -39.29
CA ALA A 221 -46.73 25.65 -39.93
C ALA A 221 -46.44 25.27 -41.39
N TYR A 222 -46.90 24.10 -41.80
CA TYR A 222 -47.04 23.82 -43.23
C TYR A 222 -48.06 24.83 -43.79
N PRO A 223 -47.82 25.43 -44.97
CA PRO A 223 -48.89 26.15 -45.65
C PRO A 223 -50.05 25.16 -45.84
N SER A 224 -51.20 25.48 -45.27
CA SER A 224 -52.45 24.78 -45.54
C SER A 224 -52.95 25.24 -46.89
N ASP A 225 -52.37 24.68 -47.96
CA ASP A 225 -53.01 24.64 -49.26
C ASP A 225 -54.05 23.52 -49.18
N PHE A 226 -55.31 23.89 -48.96
CA PHE A 226 -56.56 23.35 -49.53
C PHE A 226 -57.76 23.96 -48.78
#